data_AF-A0A7K0SI39-F1
#
_entry.id   AF-A0A7K0SI39-F1
#
_cell.length_a   1.000
_cell.length_b   1.000
_cell.length_c   1.000
_cell.angle_alpha   90.00
_cell.angle_beta   90.00
_cell.angle_gamma   90.00
#
_symmetry.space_group_name_H-M   'P 1'
#
loop_
_entity.id
_entity.type
_entity.pdbx_description
1 polymer ?
#
loop_
_entity_poly.entity_id
_entity_poly.type
_entity_poly.pdbx_seq_one_letter_code
_entity_poly.pdbx_strand_id
1 'polypeptide(L)' 'SPGFEAFELLAPNDDRGVFLVYTRWASEDDFQAWVQSPAFAHGHRGQSTDGPVSTHSELWSFDVAIAEAPTQA' A
#
# COMPACT_ATOMS: atom_id res chain seq x y z
N SER A 1 -5.67 9.07 6.30
CA SER A 1 -6.66 8.27 7.05
C SER A 1 -6.18 8.13 8.47
N PRO A 2 -7.07 7.97 9.49
CA PRO A 2 -6.64 7.56 10.82
C PRO A 2 -5.74 6.32 10.74
N GLY A 3 -4.70 6.26 11.57
CA GLY A 3 -3.75 5.15 11.62
C GLY A 3 -2.86 4.95 10.39
N PHE A 4 -2.93 5.76 9.34
CA PHE A 4 -2.01 5.67 8.20
C PHE A 4 -0.63 6.22 8.57
N GLU A 5 0.44 5.45 8.32
CA GLU A 5 1.81 5.82 8.70
C GLU A 5 2.73 6.06 7.50
N ALA A 6 2.61 5.27 6.43
CA ALA A 6 3.48 5.39 5.27
C ALA A 6 2.84 4.85 3.98
N PHE A 7 3.25 5.42 2.84
CA PHE A 7 3.02 4.87 1.50
C PHE A 7 4.34 4.93 0.73
N GLU A 8 4.68 3.83 0.06
CA GLU A 8 5.83 3.75 -0.84
C GLU A 8 5.43 2.94 -2.09
N LEU A 9 5.83 3.42 -3.26
CA LEU A 9 5.74 2.66 -4.50
C LEU A 9 7.13 2.09 -4.80
N LEU A 10 7.30 0.80 -4.59
CA LEU A 10 8.57 0.13 -4.78
C LEU A 10 8.65 -0.43 -6.20
N ALA A 11 9.57 0.11 -6.99
CA ALA A 11 9.95 -0.48 -8.26
C ALA A 11 10.80 -1.73 -8.00
N PRO A 12 10.56 -2.85 -8.72
CA PRO A 12 11.44 -4.00 -8.65
C PRO A 12 12.85 -3.61 -9.10
N ASN A 13 13.86 -4.14 -8.42
CA ASN A 13 15.28 -3.91 -8.73
C ASN A 13 15.94 -5.16 -9.36
N ASP A 14 15.12 -6.10 -9.79
CA ASP A 14 15.47 -7.37 -10.42
C ASP A 14 14.56 -7.61 -11.64
N ASP A 15 14.52 -8.84 -12.14
CA ASP A 15 13.76 -9.20 -13.35
C ASP A 15 12.23 -9.25 -13.14
N ARG A 16 11.72 -8.91 -11.96
CA ARG A 16 10.26 -8.84 -11.73
C ARG A 16 9.66 -7.66 -12.49
N GLY A 17 8.49 -7.87 -13.08
CA GLY A 17 7.70 -6.82 -13.73
C GLY A 17 6.65 -6.17 -12.84
N VAL A 18 6.64 -6.45 -11.54
CA VAL A 18 5.58 -6.05 -10.61
C VAL A 18 6.06 -4.99 -9.63
N PHE A 19 5.35 -3.87 -9.57
CA PHE A 19 5.54 -2.84 -8.56
C PHE A 19 4.84 -3.25 -7.26
N LEU A 20 5.46 -2.98 -6.11
CA LEU A 20 4.82 -3.15 -4.82
C LEU A 20 4.29 -1.81 -4.32
N VAL A 21 2.98 -1.75 -4.07
CA VAL A 21 2.37 -0.67 -3.30
C VAL A 21 2.48 -1.05 -1.83
N TYR A 22 3.42 -0.45 -1.12
CA TYR A 22 3.59 -0.66 0.32
C TYR A 22 2.82 0.42 1.08
N THR A 23 2.03 0.00 2.06
CA THR A 23 1.39 0.90 3.02
C THR A 23 1.61 0.40 4.44
N ARG A 24 1.91 1.31 5.36
CA ARG A 24 2.01 1.01 6.80
C ARG A 24 0.85 1.64 7.55
N TRP A 25 0.31 0.87 8.49
CA TRP A 25 -0.83 1.25 9.32
C TRP A 25 -0.54 0.94 10.78
N ALA A 26 -1.07 1.78 11.67
CA ALA A 26 -0.97 1.63 13.11
C ALA A 26 -1.75 0.38 13.62
N SER A 27 -2.79 -0.02 12.88
CA SER A 27 -3.57 -1.23 13.16
C SER A 27 -4.26 -1.77 11.91
N GLU A 28 -4.65 -3.05 11.94
CA GLU A 28 -5.47 -3.68 10.89
C GLU A 28 -6.86 -3.01 10.81
N ASP A 29 -7.44 -2.61 11.94
CA ASP A 29 -8.75 -1.95 11.97
C ASP A 29 -8.73 -0.61 11.21
N ASP A 30 -7.65 0.17 11.35
CA ASP A 30 -7.46 1.42 10.60
C ASP A 30 -7.34 1.18 9.10
N PHE A 31 -6.63 0.11 8.69
CA PHE A 31 -6.54 -0.31 7.29
C PHE A 31 -7.92 -0.71 6.75
N GLN A 32 -8.66 -1.56 7.46
CA GLN A 32 -9.99 -2.01 7.05
C GLN A 32 -10.99 -0.86 6.97
N ALA A 33 -10.96 0.07 7.93
CA ALA A 33 -11.77 1.28 7.91
C ALA A 33 -11.45 2.15 6.69
N TRP A 34 -10.19 2.24 6.29
CA TRP A 34 -9.79 2.92 5.06
C TRP A 34 -10.29 2.20 3.80
N VAL A 35 -10.12 0.87 3.69
CA VAL A 35 -10.60 0.07 2.54
C VAL A 35 -12.11 0.28 2.32
N GLN A 36 -12.88 0.36 3.39
CA GLN A 36 -14.33 0.57 3.35
C GLN A 36 -14.73 2.04 3.13
N SER A 37 -13.77 2.97 3.10
CA SER A 37 -14.05 4.39 3.04
C SER A 37 -14.40 4.90 1.63
N PRO A 38 -15.15 6.01 1.51
CA PRO A 38 -15.36 6.69 0.24
C PRO A 38 -14.06 7.16 -0.43
N ALA A 39 -13.02 7.44 0.37
CA ALA A 39 -11.71 7.87 -0.12
C ALA A 39 -11.01 6.76 -0.90
N PHE A 40 -11.05 5.51 -0.39
CA PHE A 40 -10.55 4.34 -1.11
C PHE A 40 -11.28 4.15 -2.43
N ALA A 41 -12.63 4.19 -2.38
CA ALA A 41 -13.46 4.06 -3.57
C ALA A 41 -13.22 5.19 -4.59
N HIS A 42 -12.84 6.40 -4.16
CA HIS A 42 -12.51 7.50 -5.05
C HIS A 42 -11.13 7.32 -5.70
N GLY A 43 -10.11 6.92 -4.93
CA GLY A 43 -8.77 6.68 -5.46
C GLY A 43 -8.68 5.48 -6.42
N HIS A 44 -9.58 4.51 -6.27
CA HIS A 44 -9.65 3.31 -7.12
C HIS A 44 -10.74 3.40 -8.20
N ARG A 45 -11.45 4.54 -8.29
CA ARG A 45 -12.27 4.85 -9.45
C ARG A 45 -11.31 5.23 -10.58
N GLY A 46 -10.97 4.27 -11.44
CA GLY A 46 -10.01 4.42 -12.53
C GLY A 46 -10.15 5.75 -13.25
N GLN A 47 -9.08 6.55 -13.25
CA GLN A 47 -9.04 7.87 -13.88
C GLN A 47 -8.65 7.84 -15.37
N SER A 48 -8.24 6.68 -15.89
CA SER A 48 -7.81 6.53 -17.28
C SER A 48 -8.93 5.97 -18.15
N THR A 49 -9.10 6.55 -19.34
CA THR A 49 -9.98 6.02 -20.40
C THR A 49 -9.48 4.68 -20.95
N ASP A 50 -8.20 4.38 -20.75
CA ASP A 50 -7.52 3.21 -21.31
C ASP A 50 -7.50 2.01 -20.34
N GLY A 51 -8.20 2.15 -19.20
CA GLY A 51 -8.23 1.14 -18.15
C GLY A 51 -6.99 1.16 -17.24
N PRO A 52 -6.90 0.21 -16.30
CA PRO A 52 -5.79 0.14 -15.36
C PRO A 52 -4.50 -0.34 -16.05
N VAL A 53 -3.36 0.24 -15.66
CA VAL A 53 -2.02 -0.17 -16.14
C VAL A 53 -1.61 -1.58 -15.68
N SER A 54 -2.21 -2.08 -14.60
CA SER A 54 -2.04 -3.45 -14.13
C SER A 54 -3.33 -4.25 -14.34
N THR A 55 -3.18 -5.49 -14.81
CA THR A 55 -4.30 -6.44 -14.95
C THR A 55 -4.40 -7.40 -13.76
N HIS A 56 -3.43 -7.37 -12.84
CA HIS A 56 -3.37 -8.26 -11.68
C HIS A 56 -2.93 -7.50 -10.43
N SER A 57 -3.51 -7.85 -9.28
CA SER A 57 -3.04 -7.43 -7.97
C SER A 57 -3.22 -8.57 -6.97
N GLU A 58 -2.32 -8.64 -6.00
CA GLU A 58 -2.37 -9.55 -4.87
C GLU A 58 -2.08 -8.74 -3.60
N LEU A 59 -2.82 -9.03 -2.53
CA LEU A 59 -2.60 -8.38 -1.23
C LEU A 59 -1.78 -9.31 -0.34
N TRP A 60 -0.65 -8.79 0.17
CA TRP A 60 0.11 -9.43 1.23
C TRP A 60 0.05 -8.58 2.49
N SER A 61 -0.36 -9.19 3.59
CA SER A 61 -0.42 -8.56 4.91
C SER A 61 0.67 -9.13 5.82
N PHE A 62 1.32 -8.25 6.58
CA PHE A 62 2.42 -8.62 7.47
C PHE A 62 2.27 -7.89 8.79
N ASP A 63 2.52 -8.60 9.89
CA ASP A 63 2.80 -7.98 11.18
C ASP A 63 4.29 -7.65 11.28
N VAL A 64 4.61 -6.50 11.88
CA VAL A 64 5.99 -6.14 12.17
C VAL A 64 6.47 -6.98 13.35
N ALA A 65 7.16 -8.08 13.06
CA ALA A 65 7.72 -8.95 14.10
C ALA A 65 8.85 -8.26 14.88
N ILE A 66 9.71 -7.51 14.18
CA ILE A 66 10.85 -6.78 14.74
C ILE A 66 11.04 -5.48 13.93
N ALA A 67 11.31 -4.37 14.61
CA ALA A 67 11.71 -3.12 14.00
C ALA A 67 12.90 -2.52 14.74
N GLU A 68 13.89 -2.05 14.00
CA GLU A 68 15.04 -1.31 14.52
C GLU A 68 15.00 0.11 13.95
N ALA A 69 15.10 1.11 14.82
CA ALA A 69 15.27 2.49 14.39
C ALA A 69 16.73 2.69 13.93
N PRO A 70 16.99 3.52 12.91
CA PRO A 70 18.36 3.84 12.52
C PRO A 70 19.12 4.43 13.71
N THR A 71 20.34 3.95 13.94
CA THR A 71 21.23 4.54 14.94
C THR A 71 21.53 5.98 14.50
N GLN A 72 21.20 6.97 15.33
CA GLN A 72 21.64 8.33 15.08
C GLN A 72 23.18 8.37 15.13
N ALA A 73 23.79 8.97 14.10
CA ALA A 73 25.23 9.19 14.01
C ALA A 73 25.71 10.24 15.03
#